data_AF-A0A1N7HX64-F1
#
_entry.id   AF-A0A1N7HX64-F1
#
_cell.length_a   1.000
_cell.length_b   1.000
_cell.length_c   1.000
_cell.angle_alpha   90.00
_cell.angle_beta   90.00
_cell.angle_gamma   90.00
#
_symmetry.space_group_name_H-M   'P 1'
#
loop_
_entity.id
_entity.type
_entity.pdbx_description
1 polymer ?
#
loop_
_entity_poly.entity_id
_entity_poly.type
_entity_poly.pdbx_seq_one_letter_code
_entity_poly.pdbx_strand_id
1 'polypeptide(L)'
;MLPMKNNSFTAVLELIGINPFVFVPDEILNDIFKAAGKDKSPVSVKGTVNGQEFKQNLMKYLGEWRLYVNLLMLKNSPKRIGEIIEVSIEYDDSDRSISIHPKLDQAIKASPVALKNFENLTPSRKHELIRYINNLKTEAGIERNVEKIMKHLHGETDFFGKRID
;
A
#
# COMPACT_ATOMS: atom_id res chain seq x y z
N MET A 1 1.31 -34.91 0.89
CA MET A 1 0.79 -33.82 0.06
C MET A 1 -0.15 -33.02 0.94
N LEU A 2 0.21 -31.80 1.35
CA LEU A 2 -0.73 -30.93 2.08
C LEU A 2 -1.90 -30.63 1.13
N PRO A 3 -3.16 -30.67 1.58
CA PRO A 3 -4.28 -30.33 0.72
C PRO A 3 -4.06 -28.90 0.20
N MET A 4 -4.11 -28.72 -1.12
CA MET A 4 -4.12 -27.39 -1.71
C MET A 4 -5.36 -26.68 -1.18
N LYS A 5 -5.16 -25.73 -0.26
CA LYS A 5 -6.25 -24.88 0.21
C LYS A 5 -6.73 -24.07 -0.98
N ASN A 6 -8.01 -24.23 -1.31
CA ASN A 6 -8.59 -23.59 -2.47
C ASN A 6 -8.89 -22.14 -2.12
N ASN A 7 -7.90 -21.27 -2.30
CA ASN A 7 -7.99 -19.83 -2.02
C ASN A 7 -8.79 -19.07 -3.11
N SER A 8 -9.65 -19.77 -3.83
CA SER A 8 -10.42 -19.27 -4.97
C SER A 8 -11.91 -19.38 -4.71
N PHE A 9 -12.65 -18.35 -5.10
CA PHE A 9 -14.10 -18.25 -4.94
C PHE A 9 -14.71 -17.36 -6.02
N THR A 10 -16.02 -17.45 -6.18
CA THR A 10 -16.77 -16.48 -6.99
C THR A 10 -17.53 -15.52 -6.07
N ALA A 11 -17.63 -14.26 -6.47
CA ALA A 11 -18.36 -13.25 -5.72
C ALA A 11 -19.02 -12.24 -6.66
N VAL A 12 -20.13 -11.66 -6.21
CA VAL A 12 -20.78 -10.55 -6.90
C VAL A 12 -19.96 -9.29 -6.65
N LEU A 13 -19.63 -8.57 -7.72
CA LEU A 13 -18.95 -7.28 -7.61
C LEU A 13 -19.95 -6.22 -7.12
N GLU A 14 -19.76 -5.76 -5.90
CA GLU A 14 -20.60 -4.77 -5.24
C GLU A 14 -19.96 -3.37 -5.26
N LEU A 15 -20.71 -2.35 -4.83
CA LEU A 15 -20.27 -0.95 -4.79
C LEU A 15 -20.55 -0.35 -3.41
N ILE A 16 -19.54 0.28 -2.81
CA ILE A 16 -19.71 1.11 -1.60
C ILE A 16 -19.17 2.51 -1.84
N GLY A 17 -20.06 3.51 -1.75
CA GLY A 17 -19.76 4.86 -2.24
C GLY A 17 -19.39 4.81 -3.73
N ILE A 18 -18.14 5.13 -4.06
CA ILE A 18 -17.61 5.06 -5.42
C ILE A 18 -16.72 3.84 -5.67
N ASN A 19 -16.50 2.99 -4.66
CA ASN A 19 -15.47 1.95 -4.67
C ASN A 19 -16.07 0.55 -4.90
N PRO A 20 -15.77 -0.12 -6.02
CA PRO A 20 -16.15 -1.50 -6.27
C PRO A 20 -15.42 -2.46 -5.32
N PHE A 21 -16.09 -3.51 -4.86
CA PHE A 21 -15.49 -4.49 -3.96
C PHE A 21 -16.17 -5.86 -4.05
N VAL A 22 -15.51 -6.86 -3.45
CA VAL A 22 -16.13 -8.14 -3.12
C VAL A 22 -15.90 -8.49 -1.65
N PHE A 23 -16.83 -9.23 -1.07
CA PHE A 23 -16.62 -9.92 0.19
C PHE A 23 -15.71 -11.13 -0.02
N VAL A 24 -14.88 -11.42 0.98
CA VAL A 24 -14.02 -12.61 1.00
C VAL A 24 -14.63 -13.61 1.99
N PRO A 25 -14.82 -14.88 1.62
CA PRO A 25 -15.35 -15.89 2.53
C PRO A 25 -14.56 -16.00 3.84
N ASP A 26 -15.25 -16.22 4.96
CA ASP A 26 -14.64 -16.27 6.30
C ASP A 26 -13.53 -17.30 6.43
N GLU A 27 -13.66 -18.45 5.77
CA GLU A 27 -12.62 -19.49 5.76
C GLU A 27 -11.31 -18.98 5.14
N ILE A 28 -11.40 -18.26 4.01
CA ILE A 28 -10.25 -17.67 3.32
C ILE A 28 -9.69 -16.50 4.14
N LEU A 29 -10.53 -15.67 4.74
CA LEU A 29 -10.10 -14.59 5.65
C LEU A 29 -9.28 -15.15 6.82
N ASN A 30 -9.77 -16.20 7.47
CA ASN A 30 -9.10 -16.85 8.60
C ASN A 30 -7.73 -17.41 8.20
N ASP A 31 -7.60 -17.93 6.98
CA ASP A 31 -6.34 -18.44 6.46
C ASP A 31 -5.35 -17.31 6.16
N ILE A 32 -5.83 -16.21 5.58
CA ILE A 32 -5.03 -14.99 5.40
C ILE A 32 -4.54 -14.45 6.74
N PHE A 33 -5.39 -14.40 7.78
CA PHE A 33 -4.99 -13.87 9.09
C PHE A 33 -3.97 -14.76 9.79
N LYS A 34 -4.11 -16.09 9.68
CA LYS A 34 -3.11 -17.04 10.19
C LYS A 34 -1.76 -16.84 9.51
N ALA A 35 -1.75 -16.71 8.19
CA ALA A 35 -0.52 -16.46 7.43
C ALA A 35 0.10 -15.09 7.74
N ALA A 36 -0.73 -14.06 7.89
CA ALA A 36 -0.29 -12.69 8.18
C ALA A 36 0.16 -12.48 9.63
N GLY A 37 -0.15 -13.41 10.54
CA GLY A 37 0.05 -13.24 11.98
C GLY A 37 -0.76 -12.09 12.59
N LYS A 38 -1.81 -11.61 11.90
CA LYS A 38 -2.67 -10.52 12.34
C LYS A 38 -4.05 -10.57 11.70
N ASP A 39 -5.04 -10.04 12.41
CA ASP A 39 -6.44 -9.88 12.01
C ASP A 39 -6.87 -8.41 12.01
N LYS A 40 -5.91 -7.51 11.78
CA LYS A 40 -6.11 -6.05 11.79
C LYS A 40 -5.82 -5.45 10.43
N SER A 41 -6.73 -4.58 9.99
CA SER A 41 -6.62 -3.86 8.72
C SER A 41 -5.49 -2.82 8.76
N PRO A 42 -4.74 -2.62 7.66
CA PRO A 42 -4.78 -3.39 6.42
C PRO A 42 -3.98 -4.70 6.48
N VAL A 43 -4.38 -5.71 5.69
CA VAL A 43 -3.60 -6.95 5.47
C VAL A 43 -3.15 -7.00 4.01
N SER A 44 -1.85 -7.20 3.76
CA SER A 44 -1.34 -7.27 2.39
C SER A 44 -1.71 -8.61 1.74
N VAL A 45 -2.24 -8.54 0.52
CA VAL A 45 -2.75 -9.69 -0.22
C VAL A 45 -2.34 -9.63 -1.68
N LYS A 46 -2.26 -10.80 -2.31
CA LYS A 46 -2.01 -11.01 -3.73
C LYS A 46 -2.95 -12.08 -4.28
N GLY A 47 -3.10 -12.15 -5.59
CA GLY A 47 -3.93 -13.16 -6.24
C GLY A 47 -4.42 -12.70 -7.60
N THR A 48 -5.57 -13.18 -8.03
CA THR A 48 -6.16 -12.85 -9.35
C THR A 48 -7.62 -12.44 -9.25
N VAL A 49 -8.05 -11.58 -10.17
CA VAL A 49 -9.48 -11.34 -10.48
C VAL A 49 -9.71 -11.67 -11.94
N ASN A 50 -10.55 -12.66 -12.24
CA ASN A 50 -10.76 -13.21 -13.58
C ASN A 50 -9.43 -13.51 -14.31
N GLY A 51 -8.49 -14.11 -13.57
CA GLY A 51 -7.13 -14.43 -14.08
C GLY A 51 -6.14 -13.25 -14.13
N GLN A 52 -6.58 -12.00 -13.91
CA GLN A 52 -5.69 -10.84 -13.88
C GLN A 52 -5.03 -10.71 -12.50
N GLU A 53 -3.70 -10.77 -12.45
CA GLU A 53 -2.93 -10.66 -11.22
C GLU A 53 -3.07 -9.30 -10.53
N PHE A 54 -3.01 -9.32 -9.20
CA PHE A 54 -2.97 -8.12 -8.38
C PHE A 54 -2.12 -8.29 -7.12
N LYS A 55 -1.68 -7.15 -6.59
CA LYS A 55 -1.16 -6.99 -5.22
C LYS A 55 -1.78 -5.76 -4.60
N GLN A 56 -2.38 -5.89 -3.43
CA GLN A 56 -2.94 -4.74 -2.71
C GLN A 56 -3.13 -5.04 -1.21
N ASN A 57 -3.94 -4.21 -0.55
CA ASN A 57 -4.36 -4.45 0.82
C ASN A 57 -5.83 -4.88 0.86
N LEU A 58 -6.11 -5.90 1.64
CA LEU A 58 -7.43 -6.22 2.14
C LEU A 58 -7.76 -5.26 3.29
N MET A 59 -8.95 -4.66 3.25
CA MET A 59 -9.32 -3.55 4.12
C MET A 59 -10.54 -3.90 4.96
N LYS A 60 -10.52 -3.55 6.25
CA LYS A 60 -11.72 -3.56 7.11
C LYS A 60 -12.32 -2.16 7.16
N TYR A 61 -13.57 -2.01 6.74
CA TYR A 61 -14.29 -0.74 6.73
C TYR A 61 -15.74 -0.96 7.15
N LEU A 62 -16.28 -0.12 8.04
CA LEU A 62 -17.64 -0.29 8.58
C LEU A 62 -17.95 -1.72 9.06
N GLY A 63 -17.03 -2.31 9.83
CA GLY A 63 -17.19 -3.65 10.39
C GLY A 63 -16.78 -4.81 9.47
N GLU A 64 -16.77 -4.60 8.15
CA GLU A 64 -16.62 -5.67 7.16
C GLU A 64 -15.28 -5.65 6.42
N TRP A 65 -14.77 -6.84 6.11
CA TRP A 65 -13.59 -7.02 5.27
C TRP A 65 -13.94 -6.97 3.79
N ARG A 66 -13.18 -6.20 3.01
CA ARG A 66 -13.41 -5.99 1.59
C ARG A 66 -12.12 -6.09 0.80
N LEU A 67 -12.20 -6.82 -0.32
CA LEU A 67 -11.25 -6.70 -1.40
C LEU A 67 -11.78 -5.65 -2.38
N TYR A 68 -11.20 -4.45 -2.36
CA TYR A 68 -11.56 -3.41 -3.33
C TYR A 68 -11.04 -3.80 -4.72
N VAL A 69 -11.85 -3.58 -5.76
CA VAL A 69 -11.52 -3.96 -7.13
C VAL A 69 -11.32 -2.72 -7.98
N ASN A 70 -10.07 -2.43 -8.32
CA ASN A 70 -9.70 -1.27 -9.13
C ASN A 70 -9.58 -1.63 -10.63
N LEU A 71 -9.34 -0.60 -11.46
CA LEU A 71 -9.25 -0.75 -12.92
C LEU A 71 -8.08 -1.60 -13.42
N LEU A 72 -7.00 -1.75 -12.64
CA LEU A 72 -5.88 -2.63 -12.99
C LEU A 72 -6.26 -4.10 -12.81
N MET A 73 -7.11 -4.38 -11.83
CA MET A 73 -7.61 -5.72 -11.55
C MET A 73 -8.74 -6.12 -12.49
N LEU A 74 -9.67 -5.18 -12.77
CA LEU A 74 -10.85 -5.42 -13.57
C LEU A 74 -11.14 -4.23 -14.48
N LYS A 75 -10.80 -4.37 -15.77
CA LYS A 75 -11.08 -3.35 -16.78
C LYS A 75 -12.58 -3.02 -16.81
N ASN A 76 -12.88 -1.74 -17.05
CA ASN A 76 -14.22 -1.17 -17.09
C ASN A 76 -15.01 -1.18 -15.77
N SER A 77 -14.43 -1.53 -14.63
CA SER A 77 -15.03 -1.26 -13.32
C SER A 77 -15.17 0.26 -13.11
N PRO A 78 -16.32 0.83 -12.69
CA PRO A 78 -17.51 0.22 -12.08
C PRO A 78 -18.67 -0.10 -13.06
N LYS A 79 -18.48 -0.11 -14.39
CA LYS A 79 -19.57 -0.48 -15.32
C LYS A 79 -19.99 -1.96 -15.21
N ARG A 80 -19.25 -2.74 -14.43
CA ARG A 80 -19.39 -4.19 -14.22
C ARG A 80 -20.00 -4.56 -12.87
N ILE A 81 -20.48 -3.58 -12.09
CA ILE A 81 -21.15 -3.85 -10.81
C ILE A 81 -22.32 -4.81 -11.04
N GLY A 82 -22.47 -5.79 -10.15
CA GLY A 82 -23.46 -6.86 -10.24
C GLY A 82 -22.98 -8.11 -10.97
N GLU A 83 -21.85 -8.06 -11.68
CA GLU A 83 -21.26 -9.25 -12.29
C GLU A 83 -20.67 -10.19 -11.24
N ILE A 84 -20.75 -11.49 -11.52
CA ILE A 84 -20.01 -12.52 -10.76
C ILE A 84 -18.59 -12.56 -11.32
N ILE A 85 -17.59 -12.41 -10.45
CA ILE A 85 -16.17 -12.50 -10.80
C ILE A 85 -15.52 -13.67 -10.06
N GLU A 86 -14.51 -14.26 -10.68
CA GLU A 86 -13.65 -15.26 -10.06
C GLU A 86 -12.48 -14.55 -9.37
N VAL A 87 -12.22 -14.90 -8.12
CA VAL A 87 -11.15 -14.32 -7.31
C VAL A 87 -10.30 -15.43 -6.73
N SER A 88 -8.99 -15.31 -6.85
CA SER A 88 -8.04 -16.01 -5.97
C SER A 88 -7.35 -14.98 -5.07
N ILE A 89 -7.15 -15.30 -3.80
CA ILE A 89 -6.56 -14.36 -2.84
C ILE A 89 -5.78 -15.09 -1.75
N GLU A 90 -4.56 -14.63 -1.49
CA GLU A 90 -3.73 -15.12 -0.40
C GLU A 90 -2.95 -13.97 0.25
N TYR A 91 -2.34 -14.25 1.40
CA TYR A 91 -1.44 -13.31 2.06
C TYR A 91 -0.22 -13.01 1.17
N ASP A 92 0.12 -11.73 1.06
CA ASP A 92 1.34 -11.28 0.39
C ASP A 92 2.43 -11.01 1.42
N ASP A 93 3.37 -11.95 1.53
CA ASP A 93 4.55 -11.94 2.38
C ASP A 93 5.76 -11.23 1.75
N SER A 94 5.60 -10.67 0.53
CA SER A 94 6.72 -9.99 -0.13
C SER A 94 7.20 -8.77 0.66
N ASP A 95 8.52 -8.66 0.80
CA ASP A 95 9.13 -7.50 1.45
C ASP A 95 8.89 -6.25 0.61
N ARG A 96 8.14 -5.30 1.17
CA ARG A 96 7.86 -3.99 0.58
C ARG A 96 8.73 -2.90 1.22
N SER A 97 9.82 -3.27 1.90
CA SER A 97 10.79 -2.33 2.43
C SER A 97 11.35 -1.47 1.30
N ILE A 98 11.45 -0.16 1.56
CA ILE A 98 11.90 0.81 0.55
C ILE A 98 13.21 1.37 1.06
N SER A 99 14.28 1.10 0.32
CA SER A 99 15.59 1.65 0.63
C SER A 99 15.60 3.16 0.38
N ILE A 100 16.27 3.88 1.27
CA ILE A 100 16.47 5.32 1.13
C ILE A 100 17.43 5.61 -0.03
N HIS A 101 17.09 6.60 -0.87
CA HIS A 101 17.99 7.04 -1.94
C HIS A 101 19.32 7.53 -1.35
N PRO A 102 20.49 7.16 -1.90
CA PRO A 102 21.79 7.53 -1.34
C PRO A 102 21.97 9.03 -1.10
N LYS A 103 21.54 9.88 -2.04
CA LYS A 103 21.61 11.35 -1.88
C LYS A 103 20.77 11.87 -0.72
N LEU A 104 19.58 11.30 -0.50
CA LEU A 104 18.71 11.71 0.59
C LEU A 104 19.31 11.26 1.93
N ASP A 105 19.80 10.02 1.99
CA ASP A 105 20.45 9.46 3.16
C ASP A 105 21.68 10.28 3.58
N GLN A 106 22.54 10.61 2.62
CA GLN A 106 23.72 11.44 2.85
C GLN A 106 23.34 12.84 3.37
N ALA A 107 22.35 13.49 2.76
CA ALA A 107 21.91 14.83 3.17
C ALA A 107 21.33 14.84 4.60
N ILE A 108 20.50 13.84 4.94
CA ILE A 108 19.93 13.70 6.28
C ILE A 108 21.03 13.46 7.32
N LYS A 109 21.95 12.52 7.05
CA LYS A 109 23.04 12.18 7.98
C LYS A 109 24.03 13.33 8.19
N ALA A 110 24.20 14.20 7.19
CA ALA A 110 25.05 15.38 7.30
C ALA A 110 24.46 16.49 8.20
N SER A 111 23.19 16.41 8.61
CA SER A 111 22.55 17.40 9.46
C SER A 111 21.93 16.78 10.71
N PRO A 112 22.47 17.03 11.92
CA PRO A 112 21.93 16.48 13.16
C PRO A 112 20.46 16.83 13.41
N VAL A 113 20.04 18.04 13.02
CA VAL A 113 18.64 18.48 13.13
C VAL A 113 17.74 17.66 12.21
N ALA A 114 18.13 17.52 10.93
CA ALA A 114 17.33 16.77 9.97
C ALA A 114 17.29 15.28 10.32
N LEU A 115 18.40 14.69 10.77
CA LEU A 115 18.47 13.31 11.23
C LEU A 115 17.50 13.05 12.38
N LYS A 116 17.57 13.86 13.44
CA LYS A 116 16.68 13.74 14.60
C LYS A 116 15.20 13.85 14.18
N ASN A 117 14.87 14.85 13.37
CA ASN A 117 13.50 15.07 12.94
C ASN A 117 13.01 13.96 12.02
N PHE A 118 13.87 13.47 11.12
CA PHE A 118 13.57 12.32 10.28
C PHE A 118 13.31 11.07 11.11
N GLU A 119 14.14 10.78 12.11
CA GLU A 119 14.00 9.64 13.02
C GLU A 119 12.69 9.68 13.83
N ASN A 120 12.23 10.88 14.20
CA ASN A 120 10.98 11.10 14.91
C ASN A 120 9.73 10.99 14.02
N LEU A 121 9.86 10.99 12.68
CA LEU A 121 8.73 10.79 11.79
C LEU A 121 8.11 9.39 11.97
N THR A 122 6.78 9.32 11.87
CA THR A 122 6.08 8.03 11.79
C THR A 122 6.58 7.23 10.58
N PRO A 123 6.51 5.88 10.60
CA PRO A 123 6.95 5.05 9.47
C PRO A 123 6.31 5.45 8.13
N SER A 124 5.03 5.83 8.15
CA SER A 124 4.33 6.31 6.95
C SER A 124 4.92 7.61 6.41
N ARG A 125 5.29 8.56 7.28
CA ARG A 125 5.90 9.83 6.87
C ARG A 125 7.32 9.61 6.33
N LYS A 126 8.13 8.75 6.96
CA LYS A 126 9.44 8.35 6.42
C LYS A 126 9.31 7.75 5.01
N HIS A 127 8.39 6.81 4.84
CA HIS A 127 8.15 6.17 3.55
C HIS A 127 7.63 7.14 2.48
N GLU A 128 6.82 8.13 2.83
CA GLU A 128 6.34 9.16 1.90
C GLU A 128 7.52 9.96 1.30
N LEU A 129 8.45 10.42 2.15
CA LEU A 129 9.65 11.14 1.71
C LEU A 129 10.57 10.26 0.84
N ILE A 130 10.84 9.04 1.28
CA ILE A 130 11.70 8.08 0.55
C ILE A 130 11.10 7.76 -0.81
N ARG A 131 9.81 7.39 -0.87
CA ARG A 131 9.13 7.07 -2.14
C ARG A 131 9.12 8.23 -3.10
N TYR A 132 8.91 9.45 -2.59
CA TYR A 132 8.88 10.63 -3.44
C TYR A 132 10.21 10.78 -4.19
N ILE A 133 11.34 10.67 -3.49
CA ILE A 133 12.66 10.74 -4.11
C ILE A 133 12.92 9.56 -5.06
N ASN A 134 12.62 8.32 -4.64
CA ASN A 134 12.88 7.14 -5.46
C ASN A 134 12.09 7.11 -6.78
N ASN A 135 10.95 7.81 -6.85
CA ASN A 135 10.13 7.89 -8.05
C ASN A 135 10.58 8.99 -9.04
N LEU A 136 11.54 9.83 -8.67
CA LEU A 136 12.06 10.87 -9.56
C LEU A 136 13.01 10.26 -10.60
N LYS A 137 12.82 10.67 -11.86
CA LYS A 137 13.55 10.08 -13.00
C LYS A 137 14.84 10.81 -13.38
N THR A 138 15.04 12.03 -12.89
CA THR A 138 16.16 12.88 -13.30
C THR A 138 16.98 13.33 -12.11
N GLU A 139 18.29 13.42 -12.31
CA GLU A 139 19.24 13.80 -11.27
C GLU A 139 18.96 15.19 -10.71
N ALA A 140 18.73 16.18 -11.58
CA ALA A 140 18.33 17.53 -11.17
C ALA A 140 16.99 17.55 -10.42
N GLY A 141 16.08 16.62 -10.75
CA GLY A 141 14.84 16.43 -10.02
C GLY A 141 15.09 15.93 -8.60
N ILE A 142 15.96 14.93 -8.45
CA ILE A 142 16.35 14.35 -7.16
C ILE A 142 16.98 15.44 -6.29
N GLU A 143 18.01 16.15 -6.77
CA GLU A 143 18.74 17.16 -6.01
C GLU A 143 17.83 18.25 -5.46
N ARG A 144 17.05 18.89 -6.35
CA ARG A 144 16.11 19.94 -5.97
C ARG A 144 15.11 19.48 -4.90
N ASN A 145 14.68 18.24 -4.96
CA ASN A 145 13.69 17.72 -4.02
C ASN A 145 14.32 17.19 -2.73
N VAL A 146 15.56 16.72 -2.75
CA VAL A 146 16.34 16.47 -1.52
C VAL A 146 16.47 17.77 -0.74
N GLU A 147 16.81 18.89 -1.39
CA GLU A 147 16.87 20.20 -0.72
C GLU A 147 15.53 20.60 -0.09
N LYS A 148 14.41 20.39 -0.78
CA LYS A 148 13.07 20.66 -0.23
C LYS A 148 12.77 19.79 0.99
N ILE A 149 13.13 18.52 0.95
CA ILE A 149 12.95 17.61 2.09
C ILE A 149 13.84 18.06 3.25
N MET A 150 15.07 18.51 3.01
CA MET A 150 15.92 19.07 4.07
C MET A 150 15.26 20.29 4.72
N LYS A 151 14.80 21.28 3.94
CA LYS A 151 14.05 22.43 4.48
C LYS A 151 12.83 22.02 5.29
N HIS A 152 12.12 20.97 4.86
CA HIS A 152 11.02 20.41 5.63
C HIS A 152 11.48 19.81 6.96
N LEU A 153 12.55 19.00 6.95
CA LEU A 153 13.14 18.39 8.14
C LEU A 153 13.85 19.41 9.06
N HIS A 154 14.16 20.62 8.57
CA HIS A 154 14.57 21.77 9.38
C HIS A 154 13.39 22.58 9.93
N GLY A 155 12.15 22.26 9.53
CA GLY A 155 10.96 22.94 10.02
C GLY A 155 10.68 24.27 9.33
N GLU A 156 11.31 24.53 8.19
CA GLU A 156 11.16 25.77 7.43
C GLU A 156 9.88 25.75 6.58
N THR A 157 9.59 24.61 5.95
CA THR A 157 8.45 24.43 5.04
C THR A 157 7.63 23.20 5.39
N ASP A 158 6.37 23.19 4.94
CA ASP A 158 5.63 21.95 4.82
C ASP A 158 6.19 21.09 3.67
N PHE A 159 5.84 19.81 3.71
CA PHE A 159 5.98 18.89 2.59
C PHE A 159 4.62 18.21 2.37
N PHE A 160 3.98 18.48 1.23
CA PHE A 160 2.59 18.10 0.95
C PHE A 160 1.61 18.56 2.04
N GLY A 161 1.78 19.79 2.54
CA GLY A 161 0.89 20.37 3.55
C GLY A 161 1.10 19.84 4.98
N LYS A 162 2.12 19.00 5.21
CA LYS A 162 2.48 18.50 6.55
C LYS A 162 3.74 19.17 7.03
N ARG A 163 3.75 19.72 8.24
CA ARG A 163 4.97 20.22 8.91
C ARG A 163 5.57 19.15 9.80
N ILE A 164 6.85 19.27 10.12
CA ILE A 164 7.41 18.53 11.25
C ILE A 164 6.90 19.18 12.54
N ASP A 165 6.51 18.35 13.49
CA ASP A 165 6.03 18.76 14.81
C ASP A 165 7.17 18.67 15.83
#